data_AF-A0A925J484-F1
#
_entry.id   AF-A0A925J484-F1
#
_cell.length_a   1.000
_cell.length_b   1.000
_cell.length_c   1.000
_cell.angle_alpha   90.00
_cell.angle_beta   90.00
_cell.angle_gamma   90.00
#
_symmetry.space_group_name_H-M   'P 1'
#
loop_
_entity.id
_entity.type
_entity.pdbx_description
1 polymer ?
#
loop_
_entity_poly.entity_id
_entity_poly.type
_entity_poly.pdbx_seq_one_letter_code
_entity_poly.pdbx_strand_id
1 'polypeptide(L)'
;MPPSWRDARSQWRQPGRGGEVQRKRGESLAQFEGLPVSEKIKRFRRRSASAAVTVGMLAAINVAFSPDFLWFLFPMAGMSIGLMHRAAALWAEGLRVKDVFGSQARDRLAERAANEQLASGPPPAVYAEKLAPRDVLAGPHGPVVLRAATDRQTIHEAVSKLTKPDRDLIPDVLPTVDALAERVGSVALSLHRLDEDVQPGVLEELRRRIDTAKGQPESRDREHKVELLERQLSTMNDLASRRETLVSQLDSASLMLQNMRLDLIALRSAGVQSVLNDVGSATQEARALSRDIANALDAARQVR
;
A
#
# COMPACT_ATOMS: atom_id res chain seq x y z
N MET A 1 -26.07 -33.43 -63.98
CA MET A 1 -26.32 -32.17 -63.24
C MET A 1 -25.65 -32.27 -61.87
N PRO A 2 -24.68 -31.41 -61.53
CA PRO A 2 -24.00 -31.50 -60.24
C PRO A 2 -24.81 -30.85 -59.10
N PRO A 3 -24.73 -31.37 -57.85
CA PRO A 3 -25.47 -30.86 -56.71
C PRO A 3 -25.12 -29.40 -56.40
N SER A 4 -26.17 -28.61 -56.17
CA SER A 4 -26.08 -27.17 -55.97
C SER A 4 -25.43 -26.79 -54.63
N TRP A 5 -24.70 -25.68 -54.64
CA TRP A 5 -24.03 -24.99 -53.51
C TRP A 5 -24.89 -24.64 -52.28
N ARG A 6 -26.13 -25.14 -52.18
CA ARG A 6 -27.05 -24.89 -51.07
C ARG A 6 -26.81 -25.82 -49.86
N ASP A 7 -26.26 -27.01 -50.08
CA ASP A 7 -26.00 -27.97 -48.98
C ASP A 7 -24.74 -27.66 -48.16
N ALA A 8 -23.84 -26.82 -48.68
CA ALA A 8 -22.61 -26.43 -47.98
C ALA A 8 -22.84 -25.38 -46.87
N ARG A 9 -24.01 -24.73 -46.81
CA ARG A 9 -24.31 -23.69 -45.81
C ARG A 9 -24.93 -24.22 -44.51
N SER A 10 -25.54 -25.40 -44.52
CA SER A 10 -26.21 -25.97 -43.34
C SER A 10 -25.25 -26.64 -42.35
N GLN A 11 -24.02 -26.99 -42.76
CA GLN A 11 -23.01 -27.58 -41.87
C GLN A 11 -22.36 -26.57 -40.91
N TRP A 12 -22.49 -25.25 -41.14
CA TRP A 12 -21.90 -24.22 -40.28
C TRP A 12 -22.72 -23.90 -39.02
N ARG A 13 -23.83 -24.61 -38.79
CA ARG A 13 -24.80 -24.32 -37.72
C ARG A 13 -24.93 -25.42 -36.67
N GLN A 14 -23.84 -26.13 -36.37
CA GLN A 14 -23.74 -26.91 -35.13
C GLN A 14 -22.78 -26.23 -34.14
N PRO A 15 -23.22 -25.86 -32.92
CA PRO A 15 -22.32 -25.39 -31.87
C PRO A 15 -21.62 -26.61 -31.25
N GLY A 16 -20.63 -27.13 -31.97
CA GLY A 16 -19.73 -28.18 -31.53
C GLY A 16 -18.59 -27.59 -30.69
N ARG A 17 -18.60 -27.94 -29.41
CA ARG A 17 -17.60 -27.70 -28.38
C ARG A 17 -16.21 -28.15 -28.87
N GLY A 18 -15.26 -27.24 -29.07
CA GLY A 18 -13.87 -27.57 -29.37
C GLY A 18 -13.04 -26.45 -29.97
N GLY A 19 -12.22 -25.82 -29.13
CA GLY A 19 -11.12 -24.95 -29.56
C GLY A 19 -11.43 -23.46 -29.45
N GLU A 20 -11.22 -22.90 -28.26
CA GLU A 20 -10.85 -21.49 -28.14
C GLU A 20 -9.63 -21.25 -29.04
N VAL A 21 -9.89 -20.75 -30.24
CA VAL A 21 -8.87 -20.07 -31.03
C VAL A 21 -8.53 -18.83 -30.21
N GLN A 22 -7.55 -18.98 -29.30
CA GLN A 22 -6.81 -17.88 -28.74
C GLN A 22 -6.36 -17.03 -29.93
N ARG A 23 -7.11 -15.98 -30.21
CA ARG A 23 -6.58 -14.78 -30.83
C ARG A 23 -5.40 -14.39 -29.96
N LYS A 24 -4.19 -14.83 -30.36
CA LYS A 24 -2.91 -14.24 -29.96
C LYS A 24 -2.89 -12.81 -30.50
N ARG A 25 -3.75 -11.99 -29.92
CA ARG A 25 -3.85 -10.56 -30.16
C ARG A 25 -2.66 -9.98 -29.41
N GLY A 26 -1.76 -9.35 -30.15
CA GLY A 26 -0.57 -8.72 -29.57
C GLY A 26 -0.93 -7.86 -28.36
N GLU A 27 -0.09 -7.91 -27.34
CA GLU A 27 -0.13 -7.06 -26.15
C GLU A 27 -0.56 -5.64 -26.55
N SER A 28 -1.68 -5.14 -26.01
CA SER A 28 -2.15 -3.80 -26.31
C SER A 28 -1.14 -2.79 -25.75
N LEU A 29 -0.95 -1.66 -26.45
CA LEU A 29 -0.01 -0.61 -26.03
C LEU A 29 -0.29 -0.11 -24.60
N ALA A 30 -1.55 -0.06 -24.20
CA ALA A 30 -1.98 0.27 -22.84
C ALA A 30 -1.42 -0.69 -21.77
N GLN A 31 -1.28 -1.99 -22.10
CA GLN A 31 -0.69 -2.97 -21.19
C GLN A 31 0.83 -2.82 -21.08
N PHE A 32 1.49 -2.27 -22.10
CA PHE A 32 2.92 -1.97 -22.07
C PHE A 32 3.21 -0.67 -21.31
N GLU A 33 2.35 0.35 -21.45
CA GLU A 33 2.49 1.66 -20.79
C GLU A 33 2.36 1.58 -19.26
N GLY A 34 1.52 0.69 -18.74
CA GLY A 34 1.32 0.50 -17.29
C GLY A 34 2.40 -0.31 -16.56
N LEU A 35 3.43 -0.82 -17.26
CA LEU A 35 4.49 -1.62 -16.65
C LEU A 35 5.62 -0.75 -16.06
N PRO A 36 6.29 -1.21 -14.99
CA PRO A 36 7.48 -0.55 -14.48
C PRO A 36 8.58 -0.51 -15.56
N VAL A 37 9.35 0.58 -15.58
CA VAL A 37 10.33 0.90 -16.64
C VAL A 37 11.35 -0.23 -16.86
N SER A 38 11.75 -0.92 -15.78
CA SER A 38 12.68 -2.05 -15.84
C SER A 38 12.12 -3.27 -16.59
N GLU A 39 10.80 -3.51 -16.51
CA GLU A 39 10.12 -4.56 -17.27
C GLU A 39 9.87 -4.18 -18.73
N LYS A 40 9.48 -2.92 -18.99
CA LYS A 40 9.35 -2.37 -20.34
C LYS A 40 10.63 -2.61 -21.15
N ILE A 41 11.79 -2.32 -20.56
CA ILE A 41 13.11 -2.49 -21.19
C ILE A 41 13.43 -3.96 -21.47
N LYS A 42 13.23 -4.87 -20.51
CA LYS A 42 13.50 -6.31 -20.69
C LYS A 42 12.65 -6.91 -21.82
N ARG A 43 11.35 -6.57 -21.87
CA ARG A 43 10.42 -7.06 -22.90
C ARG A 43 10.72 -6.45 -24.27
N PHE A 44 11.04 -5.16 -24.32
CA PHE A 44 11.45 -4.49 -25.55
C PHE A 44 12.71 -5.15 -26.15
N ARG A 45 13.73 -5.43 -25.32
CA ARG A 45 14.97 -6.11 -25.75
C ARG A 45 14.73 -7.53 -26.25
N ARG A 46 13.89 -8.32 -25.56
CA ARG A 46 13.56 -9.69 -25.98
C ARG A 46 12.82 -9.71 -27.33
N ARG A 47 11.91 -8.76 -27.55
CA ARG A 47 11.10 -8.69 -28.76
C ARG A 47 11.87 -8.12 -29.95
N SER A 48 12.77 -7.15 -29.71
CA SER A 48 13.70 -6.65 -30.73
C SER A 48 14.73 -7.71 -31.13
N ALA A 49 15.29 -8.47 -30.18
CA ALA A 49 16.17 -9.60 -30.50
C ALA A 49 15.46 -10.68 -31.34
N SER A 50 14.23 -11.05 -30.98
CA SER A 50 13.43 -12.02 -31.76
C SER A 50 13.08 -11.51 -33.16
N ALA A 51 12.75 -10.23 -33.30
CA ALA A 51 12.50 -9.61 -34.61
C ALA A 51 13.78 -9.58 -35.47
N ALA A 52 14.93 -9.24 -34.89
CA ALA A 52 16.21 -9.23 -35.58
C ALA A 52 16.61 -10.63 -36.09
N VAL A 53 16.43 -11.67 -35.28
CA VAL A 53 16.67 -13.07 -35.69
C VAL A 53 15.75 -13.47 -36.84
N THR A 54 14.46 -13.11 -36.75
CA THR A 54 13.46 -13.44 -37.78
C THR A 54 13.78 -12.74 -39.10
N VAL A 55 14.09 -11.43 -39.05
CA VAL A 55 14.50 -10.65 -40.22
C VAL A 55 15.80 -11.17 -40.82
N GLY A 56 16.79 -11.54 -40.00
CA GLY A 56 18.04 -12.15 -40.46
C GLY A 56 17.83 -13.50 -41.15
N MET A 57 16.95 -14.35 -40.61
CA MET A 57 16.57 -15.62 -41.23
C MET A 57 15.86 -15.43 -42.57
N LEU A 58 14.92 -14.48 -42.64
CA LEU A 58 14.22 -14.10 -43.88
C LEU A 58 15.17 -13.52 -44.93
N ALA A 59 16.15 -12.71 -44.52
CA ALA A 59 17.18 -12.18 -45.40
C ALA A 59 18.07 -13.30 -45.95
N ALA A 60 18.49 -14.26 -45.10
CA ALA A 60 19.26 -15.42 -45.55
C ALA A 60 18.50 -16.28 -46.57
N ILE A 61 17.20 -16.51 -46.34
CA ILE A 61 16.33 -17.23 -47.27
C ILE A 61 16.17 -16.45 -48.59
N ASN A 62 15.99 -15.13 -48.51
CA ASN A 62 15.85 -14.28 -49.70
C ASN A 62 17.12 -14.31 -50.57
N VAL A 63 18.30 -14.21 -49.97
CA VAL A 63 19.59 -14.30 -50.68
C VAL A 63 19.79 -15.68 -51.32
N ALA A 64 19.35 -16.75 -50.66
CA ALA A 64 19.52 -18.12 -51.16
C ALA A 64 18.57 -18.49 -52.31
N PHE A 65 17.34 -17.97 -52.32
CA PHE A 65 16.29 -18.40 -53.25
C PHE A 65 15.85 -17.35 -54.27
N SER A 66 16.09 -16.05 -54.03
CA SER A 66 15.64 -14.96 -54.92
C SER A 66 16.50 -13.70 -54.74
N PRO A 67 17.79 -13.73 -55.12
CA PRO A 67 18.73 -12.63 -54.88
C PRO A 67 18.39 -11.35 -55.67
N ASP A 68 17.72 -11.48 -56.81
CA ASP A 68 17.37 -10.34 -57.68
C ASP A 68 16.22 -9.48 -57.12
N PHE A 69 15.47 -9.98 -56.13
CA PHE A 69 14.33 -9.27 -55.55
C PHE A 69 14.23 -9.41 -54.03
N LEU A 70 14.55 -8.32 -53.32
CA LEU A 70 14.68 -8.24 -51.85
C LEU A 70 13.33 -8.16 -51.12
N TRP A 71 12.45 -9.16 -51.31
CA TRP A 71 11.12 -9.18 -50.70
C TRP A 71 11.14 -9.23 -49.16
N PHE A 72 12.25 -9.63 -48.52
CA PHE A 72 12.36 -9.63 -47.05
C PHE A 72 12.23 -8.24 -46.42
N LEU A 73 12.40 -7.18 -47.22
CA LEU A 73 12.19 -5.79 -46.80
C LEU A 73 10.73 -5.52 -46.43
N PHE A 74 9.75 -6.18 -47.05
CA PHE A 74 8.33 -5.95 -46.76
C PHE A 74 7.92 -6.45 -45.36
N PRO A 75 8.23 -7.70 -44.94
CA PRO A 75 8.03 -8.13 -43.55
C PRO A 75 8.84 -7.30 -42.55
N MET A 76 10.07 -6.90 -42.91
CA MET A 76 10.92 -6.07 -42.06
C MET A 76 10.29 -4.68 -41.81
N ALA A 77 9.73 -4.05 -42.84
CA ALA A 77 9.00 -2.80 -42.72
C ALA A 77 7.76 -2.93 -41.81
N GLY A 78 6.97 -4.00 -41.95
CA GLY A 78 5.82 -4.26 -41.09
C GLY A 78 6.19 -4.45 -39.61
N MET A 79 7.29 -5.17 -39.33
CA MET A 79 7.77 -5.37 -37.96
C MET A 79 8.41 -4.11 -37.37
N SER A 80 9.13 -3.32 -38.17
CA SER A 80 9.83 -2.11 -37.71
C SER A 80 8.86 -0.99 -37.30
N ILE A 81 7.70 -0.86 -37.96
CA ILE A 81 6.67 0.13 -37.61
C ILE A 81 6.19 -0.04 -36.15
N GLY A 82 5.94 -1.28 -35.71
CA GLY A 82 5.50 -1.57 -34.34
C GLY A 82 6.59 -1.33 -33.28
N LEU A 83 7.86 -1.51 -33.64
CA LEU A 83 9.01 -1.17 -32.79
C LEU A 83 9.23 0.35 -32.70
N MET A 84 9.00 1.08 -33.79
CA MET A 84 9.16 2.53 -33.87
C MET A 84 8.17 3.27 -32.96
N HIS A 85 6.90 2.86 -32.95
CA HIS A 85 5.88 3.49 -32.09
C HIS A 85 6.17 3.27 -30.60
N ARG A 86 6.73 2.12 -30.24
CA ARG A 86 7.15 1.81 -28.86
C ARG A 86 8.44 2.55 -28.48
N ALA A 87 9.36 2.72 -29.42
CA ALA A 87 10.55 3.55 -29.23
C ALA A 87 10.20 5.04 -29.09
N ALA A 88 9.17 5.53 -29.81
CA ALA A 88 8.66 6.88 -29.69
C ALA A 88 8.00 7.13 -28.32
N ALA A 89 7.23 6.17 -27.80
CA ALA A 89 6.68 6.24 -26.45
C ALA A 89 7.79 6.33 -25.38
N LEU A 90 8.87 5.54 -25.53
CA LEU A 90 10.03 5.61 -24.64
C LEU A 90 10.82 6.93 -24.79
N TRP A 91 10.80 7.54 -25.97
CA TRP A 91 11.46 8.83 -26.23
C TRP A 91 10.66 10.01 -25.65
N ALA A 92 9.33 9.94 -25.67
CA ALA A 92 8.44 10.93 -25.04
C ALA A 92 8.59 10.95 -23.50
N GLU A 93 8.98 9.83 -22.90
CA GLU A 93 9.35 9.73 -21.47
C GLU A 93 10.79 10.23 -21.18
N GLY A 94 11.52 10.74 -22.20
CA GLY A 94 12.83 11.38 -22.04
C GLY A 94 14.05 10.46 -22.14
N LEU A 95 13.88 9.19 -22.52
CA LEU A 95 14.98 8.23 -22.67
C LEU A 95 15.52 8.23 -24.10
N ARG A 96 16.81 8.48 -24.31
CA ARG A 96 17.44 8.30 -25.63
C ARG A 96 17.68 6.81 -25.87
N VAL A 97 17.32 6.31 -27.06
CA VAL A 97 17.41 4.88 -27.41
C VAL A 97 18.82 4.30 -27.20
N LYS A 98 19.87 5.11 -27.39
CA LYS A 98 21.27 4.73 -27.13
C LYS A 98 21.57 4.42 -25.66
N ASP A 99 20.81 5.00 -24.73
CA ASP A 99 20.98 4.80 -23.29
C ASP A 99 20.31 3.51 -22.81
N VAL A 100 19.45 2.86 -23.62
CA VAL A 100 18.75 1.61 -23.27
C VAL A 100 19.62 0.37 -23.55
N PHE A 101 20.60 0.48 -24.45
CA PHE A 101 21.49 -0.61 -24.86
C PHE A 101 22.89 -0.56 -24.22
N GLY A 102 23.21 0.48 -23.45
CA GLY A 102 24.50 0.63 -22.76
C GLY A 102 24.56 -0.06 -21.39
N SER A 103 25.75 -0.49 -20.97
CA SER A 103 26.00 -1.07 -19.64
C SER A 103 25.69 -0.10 -18.48
N GLN A 104 25.85 1.21 -18.71
CA GLN A 104 25.56 2.28 -17.74
C GLN A 104 24.07 2.60 -17.57
N ALA A 105 23.19 2.00 -18.38
CA ALA A 105 21.75 2.19 -18.28
C ALA A 105 21.20 1.71 -16.94
N ARG A 106 21.72 0.57 -16.47
CA ARG A 106 21.32 -0.04 -15.21
C ARG A 106 21.72 0.82 -14.03
N ASP A 107 22.94 1.36 -14.05
CA ASP A 107 23.48 2.18 -12.96
C ASP A 107 22.74 3.50 -12.85
N ARG A 108 22.44 4.18 -13.98
CA ARG A 108 21.66 5.42 -13.97
C ARG A 108 20.18 5.21 -13.66
N LEU A 109 19.60 4.07 -14.03
CA LEU A 109 18.23 3.71 -13.62
C LEU A 109 18.17 3.36 -12.13
N ALA A 110 19.20 2.71 -11.60
CA ALA A 110 19.32 2.45 -10.16
C ALA A 110 19.53 3.75 -9.38
N GLU A 111 20.34 4.67 -9.90
CA GLU A 111 20.57 6.01 -9.32
C GLU A 111 19.31 6.88 -9.38
N ARG A 112 18.54 6.80 -10.47
CA ARG A 112 17.24 7.49 -10.59
C ARG A 112 16.18 6.86 -9.69
N ALA A 113 16.11 5.54 -9.58
CA ALA A 113 15.23 4.85 -8.64
C ALA A 113 15.60 5.17 -7.19
N ALA A 114 16.90 5.27 -6.88
CA ALA A 114 17.39 5.72 -5.58
C ALA A 114 16.99 7.18 -5.32
N ASN A 115 17.13 8.08 -6.30
CA ASN A 115 16.67 9.47 -6.18
C ASN A 115 15.13 9.58 -6.06
N GLU A 116 14.38 8.74 -6.77
CA GLU A 116 12.92 8.65 -6.62
C GLU A 116 12.52 8.09 -5.25
N GLN A 117 13.25 7.11 -4.69
CA GLN A 117 13.04 6.62 -3.32
C GLN A 117 13.47 7.63 -2.25
N LEU A 118 14.52 8.40 -2.49
CA LEU A 118 14.90 9.54 -1.64
C LEU A 118 13.82 10.63 -1.67
N ALA A 119 13.20 10.87 -2.83
CA ALA A 119 12.08 11.80 -2.97
C ALA A 119 10.75 11.26 -2.40
N SER A 120 10.51 9.95 -2.44
CA SER A 120 9.26 9.31 -1.97
C SER A 120 9.32 8.86 -0.50
N GLY A 121 10.47 8.97 0.15
CA GLY A 121 10.71 8.51 1.51
C GLY A 121 10.91 6.99 1.65
N PRO A 122 11.29 6.52 2.85
CA PRO A 122 11.42 5.09 3.13
C PRO A 122 10.07 4.36 2.92
N PRO A 123 10.10 3.07 2.52
CA PRO A 123 8.87 2.27 2.37
C PRO A 123 8.00 2.29 3.63
N PRO A 124 6.66 2.14 3.53
CA PRO A 124 5.77 2.20 4.69
C PRO A 124 6.15 1.20 5.78
N ALA A 125 6.61 0.00 5.39
CA ALA A 125 7.08 -1.03 6.32
C ALA A 125 8.30 -0.57 7.13
N VAL A 126 9.27 0.11 6.50
CA VAL A 126 10.46 0.64 7.17
C VAL A 126 10.08 1.77 8.13
N TYR A 127 9.08 2.58 7.76
CA TYR A 127 8.57 3.60 8.66
C TYR A 127 7.78 3.02 9.83
N ALA A 128 6.98 1.98 9.60
CA ALA A 128 6.27 1.28 10.67
C ALA A 128 7.24 0.68 11.72
N GLU A 129 8.39 0.15 11.29
CA GLU A 129 9.46 -0.29 12.20
C GLU A 129 10.06 0.84 13.05
N LYS A 130 9.94 2.11 12.63
CA LYS A 130 10.32 3.27 13.45
C LYS A 130 9.22 3.67 14.44
N LEU A 131 7.95 3.43 14.08
CA LEU A 131 6.79 3.78 14.90
C LEU A 131 6.59 2.80 16.06
N ALA A 132 6.82 1.50 15.83
CA ALA A 132 6.65 0.47 16.83
C ALA A 132 7.67 -0.67 16.64
N PRO A 133 8.09 -1.34 17.72
CA PRO A 133 9.00 -2.48 17.63
C PRO A 133 8.32 -3.70 16.98
N ARG A 134 9.15 -4.65 16.52
CA ARG A 134 8.71 -5.75 15.64
C ARG A 134 7.72 -6.72 16.28
N ASP A 135 7.80 -6.89 17.59
CA ASP A 135 6.84 -7.60 18.43
C ASP A 135 5.43 -7.00 18.33
N VAL A 136 5.30 -5.68 18.50
CA VAL A 136 4.03 -4.96 18.36
C VAL A 136 3.50 -5.07 16.92
N LEU A 137 4.40 -4.96 15.93
CA LEU A 137 4.03 -5.06 14.51
C LEU A 137 3.58 -6.47 14.10
N ALA A 138 4.12 -7.51 14.73
CA ALA A 138 3.67 -8.88 14.55
C ALA A 138 2.41 -9.21 15.37
N GLY A 139 2.10 -8.38 16.36
CA GLY A 139 0.96 -8.52 17.25
C GLY A 139 -0.36 -7.96 16.68
N PRO A 140 -1.42 -7.95 17.51
CA PRO A 140 -2.78 -7.55 17.11
C PRO A 140 -2.89 -6.10 16.59
N HIS A 141 -2.04 -5.20 17.08
CA HIS A 141 -2.08 -3.77 16.75
C HIS A 141 -1.20 -3.39 15.55
N GLY A 142 -0.39 -4.33 15.05
CA GLY A 142 0.49 -4.13 13.91
C GLY A 142 -0.18 -3.64 12.63
N PRO A 143 -1.35 -4.19 12.22
CA PRO A 143 -2.07 -3.70 11.04
C PRO A 143 -2.44 -2.22 11.11
N VAL A 144 -2.76 -1.70 12.30
CA VAL A 144 -3.12 -0.30 12.52
C VAL A 144 -1.88 0.59 12.36
N VAL A 145 -0.74 0.19 12.94
CA VAL A 145 0.53 0.94 12.80
C VAL A 145 1.02 0.95 11.34
N LEU A 146 0.92 -0.18 10.63
CA LEU A 146 1.27 -0.27 9.21
C LEU A 146 0.38 0.62 8.34
N ARG A 147 -0.92 0.67 8.64
CA ARG A 147 -1.86 1.57 7.95
C ARG A 147 -1.50 3.03 8.22
N ALA A 148 -1.24 3.41 9.46
CA ALA A 148 -0.83 4.77 9.80
C ALA A 148 0.47 5.19 9.08
N ALA A 149 1.47 4.29 9.00
CA ALA A 149 2.68 4.53 8.23
C ALA A 149 2.39 4.77 6.72
N THR A 150 1.46 3.99 6.16
CA THR A 150 1.03 4.10 4.76
C THR A 150 0.27 5.40 4.51
N ASP A 151 -0.66 5.76 5.39
CA ASP A 151 -1.48 6.96 5.27
C ASP A 151 -0.62 8.22 5.37
N ARG A 152 0.31 8.24 6.33
CA ARG A 152 1.33 9.29 6.45
C ARG A 152 2.12 9.45 5.15
N GLN A 153 2.66 8.36 4.58
CA GLN A 153 3.44 8.45 3.34
C GLN A 153 2.59 8.98 2.18
N THR A 154 1.35 8.52 2.07
CA THR A 154 0.41 9.00 1.04
C THR A 154 0.14 10.50 1.18
N ILE A 155 -0.01 10.99 2.41
CA ILE A 155 -0.15 12.42 2.71
C ILE A 155 1.10 13.20 2.31
N HIS A 156 2.29 12.74 2.71
CA HIS A 156 3.56 13.38 2.33
C HIS A 156 3.70 13.46 0.81
N GLU A 157 3.37 12.39 0.09
CA GLU A 157 3.39 12.37 -1.37
C GLU A 157 2.36 13.35 -1.96
N ALA A 158 1.14 13.39 -1.44
CA ALA A 158 0.10 14.31 -1.89
C ALA A 158 0.53 15.77 -1.70
N VAL A 159 1.05 16.12 -0.53
CA VAL A 159 1.55 17.47 -0.22
C VAL A 159 2.77 17.82 -1.06
N SER A 160 3.69 16.88 -1.30
CA SER A 160 4.88 17.11 -2.15
C SER A 160 4.50 17.59 -3.55
N LYS A 161 3.39 17.06 -4.10
CA LYS A 161 2.87 17.35 -5.44
C LYS A 161 2.03 18.64 -5.53
N LEU A 162 1.72 19.28 -4.40
CA LEU A 162 1.05 20.58 -4.40
C LEU A 162 1.99 21.68 -4.92
N THR A 163 1.40 22.74 -5.47
CA THR A 163 2.19 23.92 -5.82
C THR A 163 2.71 24.60 -4.56
N LYS A 164 3.76 25.42 -4.67
CA LYS A 164 4.28 26.19 -3.53
C LYS A 164 3.21 27.07 -2.86
N PRO A 165 2.41 27.88 -3.58
CA PRO A 165 1.39 28.72 -2.93
C PRO A 165 0.34 27.89 -2.18
N ASP A 166 -0.06 26.73 -2.72
CA ASP A 166 -1.02 25.83 -2.07
C ASP A 166 -0.47 25.24 -0.76
N ARG A 167 0.80 24.84 -0.77
CA ARG A 167 1.50 24.29 0.40
C ARG A 167 1.66 25.32 1.50
N ASP A 168 1.95 26.57 1.13
CA ASP A 168 2.11 27.69 2.07
C ASP A 168 0.81 28.01 2.83
N LEU A 169 -0.35 27.60 2.30
CA LEU A 169 -1.64 27.74 2.97
C LEU A 169 -1.89 26.65 4.05
N ILE A 170 -1.13 25.54 4.03
CA ILE A 170 -1.30 24.41 4.95
C ILE A 170 0.04 23.99 5.61
N PRO A 171 0.75 24.91 6.29
CA PRO A 171 2.09 24.66 6.82
C PRO A 171 2.12 23.59 7.92
N ASP A 172 1.02 23.42 8.65
CA ASP A 172 0.95 22.59 9.85
C ASP A 172 0.57 21.14 9.59
N VAL A 173 0.18 20.79 8.36
CA VAL A 173 -0.40 19.48 8.07
C VAL A 173 0.62 18.35 8.20
N LEU A 174 1.81 18.51 7.63
CA LEU A 174 2.85 17.47 7.71
C LEU A 174 3.33 17.23 9.15
N PRO A 175 3.67 18.26 9.96
CA PRO A 175 4.00 18.05 11.37
C PRO A 175 2.89 17.36 12.16
N THR A 176 1.63 17.73 11.89
CA THR A 176 0.47 17.12 12.58
C THR A 176 0.30 15.66 12.23
N VAL A 177 0.46 15.31 10.95
CA VAL A 177 0.35 13.95 10.44
C VAL A 177 1.49 13.06 10.94
N ASP A 178 2.71 13.60 11.02
CA ASP A 178 3.85 12.91 11.62
C ASP A 178 3.58 12.61 13.10
N ALA A 179 3.12 13.60 13.86
CA ALA A 179 2.79 13.45 15.28
C ALA A 179 1.65 12.44 15.51
N LEU A 180 0.61 12.43 14.66
CA LEU A 180 -0.47 11.45 14.74
C LEU A 180 0.02 10.01 14.48
N ALA A 181 0.88 9.81 13.47
CA ALA A 181 1.45 8.50 13.19
C ALA A 181 2.34 7.99 14.33
N GLU A 182 3.18 8.86 14.90
CA GLU A 182 3.98 8.56 16.11
C GLU A 182 3.09 8.23 17.31
N ARG A 183 1.95 8.91 17.43
CA ARG A 183 0.96 8.66 18.47
C ARG A 183 0.33 7.29 18.34
N VAL A 184 -0.09 6.90 17.13
CA VAL A 184 -0.63 5.56 16.85
C VAL A 184 0.38 4.48 17.27
N GLY A 185 1.67 4.64 16.92
CA GLY A 185 2.72 3.72 17.34
C GLY A 185 2.88 3.64 18.87
N SER A 186 2.87 4.80 19.54
CA SER A 186 3.00 4.89 21.00
C SER A 186 1.82 4.22 21.74
N VAL A 187 0.59 4.43 21.25
CA VAL A 187 -0.63 3.82 21.83
C VAL A 187 -0.64 2.32 21.58
N ALA A 188 -0.30 1.87 20.36
CA ALA A 188 -0.22 0.46 20.03
C ALA A 188 0.80 -0.29 20.92
N LEU A 189 1.96 0.33 21.20
CA LEU A 189 2.94 -0.23 22.13
C LEU A 189 2.40 -0.35 23.56
N SER A 190 1.73 0.69 24.07
CA SER A 190 1.15 0.64 25.41
C SER A 190 0.01 -0.38 25.52
N LEU A 191 -0.82 -0.49 24.48
CA LEU A 191 -1.85 -1.52 24.39
C LEU A 191 -1.24 -2.92 24.35
N HIS A 192 -0.19 -3.14 23.55
CA HIS A 192 0.49 -4.44 23.47
C HIS A 192 1.00 -4.88 24.85
N ARG A 193 1.63 -3.98 25.60
CA ARG A 193 2.09 -4.26 26.97
C ARG A 193 0.93 -4.55 27.92
N LEU A 194 -0.16 -3.80 27.81
CA LEU A 194 -1.33 -3.98 28.66
C LEU A 194 -2.09 -5.27 28.33
N ASP A 195 -2.10 -5.69 27.08
CA ASP A 195 -2.66 -6.97 26.62
C ASP A 195 -1.87 -8.17 27.17
N GLU A 196 -0.55 -8.03 27.35
CA GLU A 196 0.27 -9.05 28.04
C GLU A 196 -0.10 -9.15 29.53
N ASP A 197 -0.37 -8.02 30.17
CA ASP A 197 -0.71 -7.94 31.61
C ASP A 197 -2.16 -8.40 31.88
N VAL A 198 -3.11 -8.16 30.97
CA VAL A 198 -4.54 -8.47 31.13
C VAL A 198 -4.90 -9.79 30.43
N GLN A 199 -4.75 -10.91 31.14
CA GLN A 199 -5.17 -12.21 30.60
C GLN A 199 -6.70 -12.36 30.53
N PRO A 200 -7.25 -12.86 29.40
CA PRO A 200 -8.68 -13.12 29.28
C PRO A 200 -9.12 -14.18 30.28
N GLY A 201 -10.05 -13.81 31.17
CA GLY A 201 -10.66 -14.71 32.16
C GLY A 201 -10.22 -14.50 33.61
N VAL A 202 -9.16 -13.73 33.88
CA VAL A 202 -8.70 -13.46 35.25
C VAL A 202 -9.76 -12.72 36.08
N LEU A 203 -10.46 -11.76 35.49
CA LEU A 203 -11.54 -11.01 36.14
C LEU A 203 -12.70 -11.94 36.58
N GLU A 204 -13.14 -12.83 35.70
CA GLU A 204 -14.23 -13.77 35.98
C GLU A 204 -13.82 -14.82 37.01
N GLU A 205 -12.56 -15.26 36.98
CA GLU A 205 -12.00 -16.15 38.00
C GLU A 205 -11.91 -15.45 39.38
N LEU A 206 -11.48 -14.17 39.43
CA LEU A 206 -11.47 -13.39 40.67
C LEU A 206 -12.88 -13.22 41.24
N ARG A 207 -13.87 -12.90 40.41
CA ARG A 207 -15.29 -12.80 40.82
C ARG A 207 -15.79 -14.11 41.41
N ARG A 208 -15.55 -15.23 40.72
CA ARG A 208 -15.92 -16.56 41.23
C ARG A 208 -15.25 -16.90 42.56
N ARG A 209 -13.98 -16.53 42.75
CA ARG A 209 -13.25 -16.72 44.01
C ARG A 209 -13.82 -15.87 45.14
N ILE A 210 -14.22 -14.63 44.86
CA ILE A 210 -14.90 -13.75 45.82
C ILE A 210 -16.22 -14.39 46.25
N ASP A 211 -17.05 -14.84 45.31
CA ASP A 211 -18.34 -15.47 45.61
C ASP A 211 -18.17 -16.75 46.44
N THR A 212 -17.18 -17.58 46.07
CA THR A 212 -16.81 -18.78 46.82
C THR A 212 -16.36 -18.44 48.24
N ALA A 213 -15.55 -17.39 48.42
CA ALA A 213 -15.10 -16.95 49.74
C ALA A 213 -16.25 -16.37 50.58
N LYS A 214 -17.19 -15.64 49.97
CA LYS A 214 -18.38 -15.10 50.64
C LYS A 214 -19.34 -16.19 51.13
N GLY A 215 -19.41 -17.32 50.42
CA GLY A 215 -20.22 -18.48 50.82
C GLY A 215 -19.67 -19.29 52.01
N GLN A 216 -18.47 -18.99 52.50
CA GLN A 216 -17.87 -19.67 53.65
C GLN A 216 -18.45 -19.15 54.99
N PRO A 217 -18.40 -19.95 56.08
CA PRO A 217 -18.85 -19.52 57.40
C PRO A 217 -18.15 -18.25 57.87
N GLU A 218 -18.86 -17.39 58.62
CA GLU A 218 -18.33 -16.10 59.04
C GLU A 218 -17.09 -16.26 59.94
N SER A 219 -15.99 -15.61 59.55
CA SER A 219 -14.75 -15.56 60.30
C SER A 219 -13.94 -14.31 59.90
N ARG A 220 -13.06 -13.84 60.80
CA ARG A 220 -12.15 -12.72 60.49
C ARG A 220 -11.24 -13.03 59.30
N ASP A 221 -10.77 -14.27 59.20
CA ASP A 221 -9.92 -14.71 58.08
C ASP A 221 -10.66 -14.68 56.74
N ARG A 222 -11.96 -15.04 56.74
CA ARG A 222 -12.83 -14.91 55.56
C ARG A 222 -12.96 -13.46 55.12
N GLU A 223 -13.24 -12.55 56.06
CA GLU A 223 -13.40 -11.12 55.78
C GLU A 223 -12.12 -10.53 55.17
N HIS A 224 -10.95 -10.78 55.78
CA HIS A 224 -9.67 -10.33 55.24
C HIS A 224 -9.38 -10.89 53.84
N LYS A 225 -9.71 -12.16 53.59
CA LYS A 225 -9.55 -12.78 52.28
C LYS A 225 -10.45 -12.15 51.23
N VAL A 226 -11.72 -11.90 51.56
CA VAL A 226 -12.67 -11.23 50.65
C VAL A 226 -12.18 -9.83 50.34
N GLU A 227 -11.76 -9.06 51.34
CA GLU A 227 -11.26 -7.69 51.17
C GLU A 227 -10.02 -7.65 50.24
N LEU A 228 -9.08 -8.58 50.40
CA LEU A 228 -7.92 -8.69 49.52
C LEU A 228 -8.32 -9.00 48.07
N LEU A 229 -9.23 -9.95 47.86
CA LEU A 229 -9.70 -10.33 46.52
C LEU A 229 -10.50 -9.20 45.86
N GLU A 230 -11.30 -8.45 46.62
CA GLU A 230 -12.03 -7.29 46.11
C GLU A 230 -11.09 -6.15 45.70
N ARG A 231 -10.03 -5.91 46.48
CA ARG A 231 -8.95 -4.97 46.09
C ARG A 231 -8.27 -5.41 44.79
N GLN A 232 -7.92 -6.69 44.68
CA GLN A 232 -7.34 -7.23 43.43
C GLN A 232 -8.29 -7.09 42.23
N LEU A 233 -9.59 -7.35 42.43
CA LEU A 233 -10.60 -7.20 41.38
C LEU A 233 -10.71 -5.74 40.93
N SER A 234 -10.72 -4.79 41.88
CA SER A 234 -10.73 -3.36 41.57
C SER A 234 -9.53 -2.97 40.71
N THR A 235 -8.31 -3.39 41.10
CA THR A 235 -7.09 -3.10 40.33
C THR A 235 -7.16 -3.69 38.92
N MET A 236 -7.66 -4.91 38.75
CA MET A 236 -7.80 -5.51 37.41
C MET A 236 -8.86 -4.79 36.57
N ASN A 237 -9.95 -4.33 37.18
CA ASN A 237 -10.99 -3.56 36.49
C ASN A 237 -10.48 -2.20 36.03
N ASP A 238 -9.63 -1.55 36.83
CA ASP A 238 -8.97 -0.30 36.46
C ASP A 238 -8.05 -0.48 35.25
N LEU A 239 -7.28 -1.58 35.20
CA LEU A 239 -6.46 -1.94 34.04
C LEU A 239 -7.32 -2.19 32.78
N ALA A 240 -8.44 -2.91 32.93
CA ALA A 240 -9.37 -3.16 31.83
C ALA A 240 -9.99 -1.86 31.29
N SER A 241 -10.40 -0.94 32.16
CA SER A 241 -10.95 0.36 31.75
C SER A 241 -9.90 1.24 31.04
N ARG A 242 -8.65 1.21 31.49
CA ARG A 242 -7.54 1.89 30.81
C ARG A 242 -7.29 1.32 29.41
N ARG A 243 -7.34 0.00 29.28
CA ARG A 243 -7.23 -0.68 27.98
C ARG A 243 -8.31 -0.19 27.02
N GLU A 244 -9.57 -0.16 27.45
CA GLU A 244 -10.68 0.34 26.65
C GLU A 244 -10.47 1.79 26.22
N THR A 245 -10.03 2.64 27.15
CA THR A 245 -9.68 4.04 26.84
C THR A 245 -8.60 4.12 25.77
N LEU A 246 -7.51 3.35 25.89
CA LEU A 246 -6.42 3.34 24.91
C LEU A 246 -6.86 2.79 23.54
N VAL A 247 -7.75 1.80 23.51
CA VAL A 247 -8.33 1.29 22.26
C VAL A 247 -9.14 2.39 21.56
N SER A 248 -10.02 3.07 22.28
CA SER A 248 -10.79 4.18 21.71
C SER A 248 -9.88 5.28 21.17
N GLN A 249 -8.80 5.59 21.88
CA GLN A 249 -7.82 6.60 21.45
C GLN A 249 -7.03 6.16 20.20
N LEU A 250 -6.68 4.88 20.09
CA LEU A 250 -6.04 4.32 18.89
C LEU A 250 -6.94 4.45 17.67
N ASP A 251 -8.22 4.12 17.84
CA ASP A 251 -9.22 4.20 16.77
C ASP A 251 -9.45 5.65 16.34
N SER A 252 -9.63 6.57 17.29
CA SER A 252 -9.78 8.01 17.00
C SER A 252 -8.58 8.58 16.24
N ALA A 253 -7.35 8.30 16.68
CA ALA A 253 -6.15 8.78 16.00
C ALA A 253 -6.01 8.20 14.59
N SER A 254 -6.35 6.92 14.42
CA SER A 254 -6.28 6.24 13.12
C SER A 254 -7.32 6.78 12.13
N LEU A 255 -8.56 6.99 12.58
CA LEU A 255 -9.62 7.57 11.77
C LEU A 255 -9.29 9.01 11.36
N MET A 256 -8.72 9.79 12.27
CA MET A 256 -8.31 11.15 11.98
C MET A 256 -7.23 11.22 10.91
N LEU A 257 -6.19 10.37 11.02
CA LEU A 257 -5.14 10.28 10.02
C LEU A 257 -5.69 9.85 8.66
N GLN A 258 -6.63 8.90 8.65
CA GLN A 258 -7.31 8.45 7.44
C GLN A 258 -8.15 9.57 6.80
N ASN A 259 -8.88 10.36 7.60
CA ASN A 259 -9.68 11.49 7.13
C ASN A 259 -8.78 12.57 6.51
N MET A 260 -7.71 12.97 7.22
CA MET A 260 -6.74 13.94 6.70
C MET A 260 -6.13 13.49 5.37
N ARG A 261 -5.88 12.19 5.20
CA ARG A 261 -5.43 11.63 3.92
C ARG A 261 -6.46 11.83 2.81
N LEU A 262 -7.74 11.53 3.09
CA LEU A 262 -8.82 11.72 2.12
C LEU A 262 -8.97 13.19 1.75
N ASP A 263 -8.93 14.09 2.73
CA ASP A 263 -9.05 15.54 2.53
C ASP A 263 -7.92 16.08 1.67
N LEU A 264 -6.67 15.64 1.90
CA LEU A 264 -5.53 16.06 1.08
C LEU A 264 -5.55 15.49 -0.34
N ILE A 265 -6.02 14.25 -0.51
CA ILE A 265 -6.24 13.69 -1.85
C ILE A 265 -7.34 14.47 -2.57
N ALA A 266 -8.41 14.81 -1.87
CA ALA A 266 -9.50 15.63 -2.39
C ALA A 266 -9.00 17.02 -2.77
N LEU A 267 -8.26 17.71 -1.90
CA LEU A 267 -7.61 19.01 -2.12
C LEU A 267 -6.81 19.03 -3.43
N ARG A 268 -6.02 17.97 -3.67
CA ARG A 268 -5.24 17.82 -4.90
C ARG A 268 -6.11 17.65 -6.15
N SER A 269 -7.24 16.96 -6.04
CA SER A 269 -8.11 16.62 -7.18
C SER A 269 -9.16 17.69 -7.52
N ALA A 270 -9.70 18.38 -6.50
CA ALA A 270 -10.84 19.28 -6.60
C ALA A 270 -10.46 20.77 -6.44
N GLY A 271 -9.21 21.06 -6.04
CA GLY A 271 -8.69 22.41 -5.87
C GLY A 271 -8.75 22.91 -4.42
N VAL A 272 -7.86 23.85 -4.11
CA VAL A 272 -7.49 24.21 -2.73
C VAL A 272 -8.59 24.99 -1.98
N GLN A 273 -9.41 25.76 -2.70
CA GLN A 273 -10.36 26.70 -2.08
C GLN A 273 -11.49 26.06 -1.26
N SER A 274 -11.91 24.83 -1.55
CA SER A 274 -13.06 24.20 -0.88
C SER A 274 -12.70 23.50 0.43
N VAL A 275 -11.42 23.15 0.65
CA VAL A 275 -11.00 22.20 1.70
C VAL A 275 -10.06 22.85 2.73
N LEU A 276 -9.65 24.11 2.51
CA LEU A 276 -8.76 24.86 3.41
C LEU A 276 -9.29 24.99 4.85
N ASN A 277 -10.58 25.32 5.01
CA ASN A 277 -11.17 25.49 6.34
C ASN A 277 -11.26 24.16 7.10
N ASP A 278 -11.56 23.07 6.38
CA ASP A 278 -11.70 21.73 6.96
C ASP A 278 -10.33 21.19 7.42
N VAL A 279 -9.28 21.41 6.62
CA VAL A 279 -7.91 21.03 6.98
C VAL A 279 -7.42 21.82 8.21
N GLY A 280 -7.71 23.12 8.27
CA GLY A 280 -7.39 23.95 9.44
C GLY A 280 -8.06 23.42 10.71
N SER A 281 -9.37 23.15 10.65
CA SER A 281 -10.12 22.56 11.76
C SER A 281 -9.57 21.19 12.16
N ALA A 282 -9.30 20.32 11.19
CA ALA A 282 -8.75 19.00 11.44
C ALA A 282 -7.38 19.08 12.13
N THR A 283 -6.49 20.00 11.75
CA THR A 283 -5.20 20.15 12.46
C THR A 283 -5.36 20.65 13.90
N GLN A 284 -6.40 21.40 14.23
CA GLN A 284 -6.68 21.82 15.61
C GLN A 284 -7.22 20.66 16.44
N GLU A 285 -8.19 19.93 15.89
CA GLU A 285 -8.75 18.73 16.51
C GLU A 285 -7.65 17.68 16.75
N ALA A 286 -6.71 17.52 15.82
CA ALA A 286 -5.60 16.57 15.94
C ALA A 286 -4.68 16.91 17.12
N ARG A 287 -4.45 18.21 17.35
CA ARG A 287 -3.67 18.68 18.49
C ARG A 287 -4.41 18.51 19.81
N ALA A 288 -5.73 18.69 19.82
CA ALA A 288 -6.55 18.43 21.00
C ALA A 288 -6.51 16.93 21.35
N LEU A 289 -6.80 16.07 20.37
CA LEU A 289 -6.73 14.63 20.49
C LEU A 289 -5.34 14.17 20.96
N SER A 290 -4.26 14.71 20.36
CA SER A 290 -2.89 14.36 20.75
C SER A 290 -2.60 14.62 22.24
N ARG A 291 -3.14 15.70 22.81
CA ARG A 291 -3.01 16.01 24.25
C ARG A 291 -3.80 15.04 25.11
N ASP A 292 -5.01 14.69 24.71
CA ASP A 292 -5.86 13.75 25.45
C ASP A 292 -5.23 12.36 25.48
N ILE A 293 -4.69 11.92 24.35
CA ILE A 293 -3.95 10.66 24.29
C ILE A 293 -2.70 10.77 25.18
N ALA A 294 -1.98 11.91 25.19
CA ALA A 294 -0.80 12.14 26.05
C ALA A 294 -1.12 11.86 27.52
N ASN A 295 -2.19 12.48 28.00
CA ASN A 295 -2.69 12.28 29.35
C ASN A 295 -3.08 10.81 29.61
N ALA A 296 -3.73 10.15 28.65
CA ALA A 296 -4.09 8.73 28.76
C ALA A 296 -2.86 7.80 28.84
N LEU A 297 -1.81 8.06 28.06
CA LEU A 297 -0.56 7.27 28.13
C LEU A 297 0.20 7.50 29.44
N ASP A 298 0.22 8.73 29.95
CA ASP A 298 0.87 9.01 31.24
C ASP A 298 0.11 8.37 32.39
N ALA A 299 -1.23 8.41 32.36
CA ALA A 299 -2.06 7.68 33.32
C ALA A 299 -1.79 6.17 33.29
N ALA A 300 -1.56 5.59 32.10
CA ALA A 300 -1.22 4.18 31.95
C ALA A 300 0.15 3.82 32.55
N ARG A 301 1.12 4.74 32.58
CA ARG A 301 2.46 4.50 33.14
C ARG A 301 2.51 4.55 34.68
N GLN A 302 1.62 5.30 35.34
CA GLN A 302 1.71 5.60 36.77
C GLN A 302 1.22 4.48 37.72
N VAL A 303 0.61 3.39 37.23
CA VAL A 303 0.02 2.33 38.07
C VAL A 303 0.81 1.02 38.03
N ARG A 304 2.04 1.11 37.53
CA ARG A 304 3.05 0.06 37.66
C ARG A 304 4.01 0.44 38.78
#